data_AF-A0A537SDK1-F1
#
_entry.id   AF-A0A537SDK1-F1
#
_cell.length_a   1.000
_cell.length_b   1.000
_cell.length_c   1.000
_cell.angle_alpha   90.00
_cell.angle_beta   90.00
_cell.angle_gamma   90.00
#
_symmetry.space_group_name_H-M   'P 1'
#
loop_
_entity.id
_entity.type
_entity.pdbx_description
1 polymer ?
#
loop_
_entity_poly.entity_id
_entity_poly.type
_entity_poly.pdbx_seq_one_letter_code
_entity_poly.pdbx_strand_id
1 'polypeptide(L)' 'MRINADFTKRASVHAGAADWVQSPMPGVERRMLDRIGDEVARATSIVRYAPGTAFSPHTHSGGEEFYVLDGTFQDERGD' A
#
# COMPACT_ATOMS: atom_id res chain seq x y z
N MET A 1 -10.00 -8.70 -6.49
CA MET A 1 -9.02 -8.28 -7.52
C MET A 1 -7.84 -9.24 -7.54
N ARG A 2 -7.20 -9.45 -8.70
CA ARG A 2 -6.01 -10.31 -8.85
C ARG A 2 -4.94 -9.61 -9.69
N ILE A 3 -3.79 -9.28 -9.08
CA ILE A 3 -2.66 -8.61 -9.74
C ILE A 3 -1.42 -9.45 -9.46
N ASN A 4 -0.68 -9.87 -10.50
CA ASN A 4 0.54 -10.69 -10.37
C ASN A 4 0.38 -11.88 -9.40
N ALA A 5 -0.82 -12.49 -9.40
CA ALA A 5 -1.28 -13.45 -8.40
C ALA A 5 -0.91 -14.92 -8.72
N ASP A 6 -0.08 -15.15 -9.73
CA ASP A 6 0.45 -16.46 -10.08
C ASP A 6 1.91 -16.54 -9.61
N PHE A 7 2.12 -17.05 -8.41
CA PHE A 7 3.44 -17.12 -7.77
C PHE A 7 4.38 -18.14 -8.40
N THR A 8 3.91 -18.94 -9.36
CA THR A 8 4.78 -19.82 -10.15
C THR A 8 5.49 -19.06 -11.28
N LYS A 9 5.06 -17.83 -11.57
CA LYS A 9 5.62 -16.97 -12.60
C LYS A 9 6.40 -15.82 -11.97
N ARG A 10 7.48 -15.44 -12.65
CA ARG A 10 8.17 -14.18 -12.34
C ARG A 10 7.27 -13.00 -12.73
N ALA A 11 7.08 -12.07 -11.80
CA ALA A 11 6.47 -10.77 -12.07
C ALA A 11 7.53 -9.66 -12.00
N SER A 12 7.36 -8.62 -12.80
CA SER A 12 8.18 -7.40 -12.75
C SER A 12 7.29 -6.21 -13.03
N VAL A 13 7.39 -5.18 -12.18
CA VAL A 13 6.59 -3.95 -12.29
C VAL A 13 7.55 -2.77 -12.18
N HIS A 14 7.55 -1.90 -13.19
CA HIS A 14 8.24 -0.62 -13.11
C HIS A 14 7.35 0.38 -12.34
N ALA A 15 7.40 0.32 -11.00
CA ALA A 15 6.49 1.10 -10.17
C ALA A 15 6.54 2.61 -10.46
N GLY A 16 7.70 3.16 -10.82
CA GLY A 16 7.85 4.57 -11.21
C GLY A 16 6.97 5.03 -12.38
N ALA A 17 6.58 4.11 -13.27
CA ALA A 17 5.80 4.37 -14.49
C ALA A 17 4.32 3.96 -14.34
N ALA A 18 3.93 3.36 -13.22
CA ALA A 18 2.55 3.00 -12.97
C ALA A 18 1.72 4.22 -12.55
N ASP A 19 0.43 4.25 -12.88
CA ASP A 19 -0.46 5.29 -12.40
C ASP A 19 -0.73 5.14 -10.91
N TRP A 20 -0.91 6.28 -10.24
CA TRP A 20 -1.40 6.31 -8.87
C TRP A 20 -2.91 6.06 -8.87
N VAL A 21 -3.35 5.14 -8.00
CA VAL A 21 -4.76 4.82 -7.81
C VAL A 21 -5.19 5.29 -6.43
N GLN A 22 -6.31 6.02 -6.36
CA GLN A 22 -6.86 6.46 -5.08
C GLN A 22 -7.23 5.24 -4.22
N SER A 23 -6.88 5.30 -2.94
CA SER A 23 -7.35 4.33 -1.95
C SER A 23 -8.70 4.78 -1.36
N PRO A 24 -9.40 3.92 -0.61
CA PRO A 24 -10.57 4.35 0.18
C PRO A 24 -10.26 5.43 1.22
N MET A 25 -8.99 5.61 1.58
CA MET A 25 -8.54 6.60 2.56
C MET A 25 -8.19 7.90 1.83
N PRO A 26 -8.87 9.03 2.12
CA PRO A 26 -8.57 10.32 1.53
C PRO A 26 -7.11 10.72 1.76
N GLY A 27 -6.45 11.25 0.73
CA GLY A 27 -5.04 11.65 0.80
C GLY A 27 -4.04 10.49 0.71
N VAL A 28 -4.51 9.26 0.52
CA VAL A 28 -3.66 8.08 0.31
C VAL A 28 -3.88 7.49 -1.07
N GLU A 29 -2.82 7.43 -1.85
CA GLU A 29 -2.78 6.82 -3.18
C GLU A 29 -1.82 5.65 -3.22
N ARG A 30 -2.04 4.71 -4.15
CA ARG A 30 -1.27 3.47 -4.23
C ARG A 30 -0.94 3.04 -5.65
N ARG A 31 0.24 2.43 -5.80
CA ARG A 31 0.68 1.65 -6.95
C ARG A 31 0.78 0.18 -6.50
N MET A 32 -0.12 -0.64 -7.01
CA MET A 32 -0.24 -2.04 -6.60
C MET A 32 0.77 -2.91 -7.36
N LEU A 33 1.55 -3.73 -6.63
CA LEU A 33 2.57 -4.61 -7.21
C LEU A 33 2.06 -6.04 -7.35
N ASP A 34 1.47 -6.59 -6.28
CA ASP A 34 0.71 -7.84 -6.30
C ASP A 34 -0.51 -7.75 -5.38
N ARG A 35 -1.55 -8.53 -5.70
CA ARG A 35 -2.77 -8.59 -4.90
C ARG A 35 -3.56 -9.88 -5.11
N ILE A 36 -4.06 -10.45 -4.01
CA ILE A 36 -5.11 -11.47 -4.00
C ILE A 36 -6.20 -11.04 -3.02
N GLY A 37 -7.36 -10.66 -3.56
CA GLY A 37 -8.52 -10.19 -2.79
C GLY A 37 -8.92 -8.77 -3.17
N ASP A 38 -9.98 -8.28 -2.54
CA ASP A 38 -10.46 -6.91 -2.67
C ASP A 38 -9.99 -6.08 -1.48
N GLU A 39 -10.86 -5.64 -0.57
CA GLU A 39 -10.47 -4.82 0.58
C GLU A 39 -9.58 -5.59 1.56
N VAL A 40 -10.00 -6.79 1.97
CA VAL A 40 -9.15 -7.75 2.67
C VAL A 40 -8.36 -8.53 1.61
N ALA A 41 -7.05 -8.31 1.57
CA ALA A 41 -6.18 -8.91 0.58
C ALA A 41 -4.78 -9.18 1.11
N ARG A 42 -4.14 -10.24 0.59
CA ARG A 42 -2.68 -10.27 0.54
C ARG A 42 -2.26 -9.27 -0.52
N ALA A 43 -1.48 -8.25 -0.13
CA ALA A 43 -1.11 -7.18 -1.03
C ALA A 43 0.31 -6.70 -0.78
N THR A 44 1.00 -6.37 -1.87
CA THR A 44 2.23 -5.57 -1.83
C THR A 44 2.01 -4.35 -2.71
N SER A 45 2.27 -3.15 -2.18
CA SER A 45 1.98 -1.89 -2.85
C SER A 45 3.00 -0.83 -2.45
N ILE A 46 3.28 0.12 -3.34
CA ILE A 46 3.85 1.41 -2.95
C ILE A 46 2.69 2.33 -2.64
N VAL A 47 2.69 2.91 -1.45
CA VAL A 47 1.66 3.84 -0.99
C VAL A 47 2.30 5.21 -0.78
N ARG A 48 1.53 6.27 -1.04
CA ARG A 48 1.92 7.65 -0.73
C ARG A 48 0.81 8.30 0.06
N TYR A 49 1.21 8.96 1.14
CA TYR A 49 0.37 9.78 1.99
C TYR A 49 0.64 11.24 1.65
N ALA A 50 -0.40 12.04 1.45
CA ALA A 50 -0.27 13.49 1.32
C ALA A 50 0.17 14.09 2.68
N PRO A 51 0.92 15.22 2.70
CA PRO A 51 1.31 15.87 3.95
C PRO A 51 0.12 16.15 4.87
N GLY A 52 0.26 15.86 6.17
CA GLY A 52 -0.79 16.05 7.17
C GLY A 52 -1.94 15.05 7.12
N THR A 53 -1.83 13.99 6.30
CA THR A 53 -2.82 12.91 6.28
C THR A 53 -2.76 12.14 7.60
N ALA A 54 -3.89 12.09 8.29
CA ALA A 54 -4.11 11.20 9.42
C ALA A 54 -5.16 10.15 9.06
N PHE A 55 -5.10 9.00 9.72
CA PHE A 55 -6.04 7.93 9.50
C PHE A 55 -6.61 7.38 10.80
N SER A 56 -7.84 6.85 10.71
CA SER A 56 -8.48 6.21 11.85
C SER A 56 -7.65 5.03 12.34
N PRO A 57 -7.62 4.77 13.67
CA PRO A 57 -7.03 3.57 14.21
C PRO A 57 -7.57 2.33 13.52
N HIS A 58 -6.69 1.39 13.18
CA HIS A 58 -7.06 0.14 12.55
C HIS A 58 -6.17 -0.99 13.05
N THR A 59 -6.56 -2.23 12.77
CA THR A 59 -5.85 -3.42 13.24
C THR A 59 -5.27 -4.20 12.07
N HIS A 60 -4.04 -4.69 12.24
CA HIS A 60 -3.35 -5.50 11.24
C HIS A 60 -3.55 -6.98 11.55
N SER A 61 -4.77 -7.49 11.34
CA SER A 61 -5.12 -8.89 11.66
C SER A 61 -4.28 -9.92 10.89
N GLY A 62 -3.78 -9.55 9.70
CA GLY A 62 -2.85 -10.35 8.90
C GLY A 62 -1.38 -9.89 8.99
N GLY A 63 -1.07 -8.94 9.87
CA GLY A 63 0.21 -8.25 9.92
C GLY A 63 0.35 -7.13 8.89
N GLU A 64 1.31 -6.24 9.14
CA GLU A 64 1.73 -5.20 8.21
C GLU A 64 3.25 -5.07 8.27
N GLU A 65 3.88 -5.09 7.10
CA GLU A 65 5.30 -4.85 6.91
C GLU A 65 5.43 -3.72 5.90
N PHE A 66 6.22 -2.70 6.24
CA PHE A 66 6.46 -1.58 5.35
C PHE A 66 7.91 -1.10 5.48
N TYR A 67 8.34 -0.40 4.43
CA TYR A 67 9.62 0.29 4.39
C TYR A 67 9.37 1.72 3.94
N VAL A 68 9.82 2.69 4.73
CA VAL A 68 9.66 4.12 4.41
C VAL A 68 10.66 4.48 3.32
N LEU A 69 10.14 4.78 2.12
CA LEU A 69 10.96 5.15 0.97
C LEU A 69 11.36 6.63 0.96
N ASP A 70 10.48 7.49 1.45
CA ASP A 70 10.66 8.95 1.49
C ASP A 70 9.75 9.56 2.56
N GLY A 71 10.20 10.63 3.21
CA GLY A 71 9.50 11.32 4.29
C GLY A 71 9.53 10.58 5.64
N THR A 72 8.56 10.90 6.51
CA THR A 72 8.40 10.31 7.84
C THR A 72 7.00 9.74 7.97
N PHE A 73 6.91 8.47 8.40
CA PHE A 73 5.65 7.86 8.80
C PHE A 73 5.51 7.91 10.32
N GLN A 74 4.34 8.27 10.81
CA GLN A 74 4.05 8.41 12.24
C GLN A 74 2.78 7.64 12.60
N ASP A 75 2.76 7.06 13.79
CA ASP A 75 1.56 6.51 14.41
C ASP A 75 0.95 7.50 15.42
N GLU A 76 0.06 7.04 16.30
CA GLU A 76 -0.60 7.90 17.29
C GLU A 76 0.35 8.56 18.31
N ARG A 77 1.60 8.10 18.39
CA ARG A 77 2.61 8.59 19.35
C ARG A 77 3.51 9.67 18.75
N GLY A 78 3.47 9.84 17.43
CA GLY A 78 4.33 10.80 16.73
C GLY A 78 5.80 10.38 16.71
N ASP A 79 6.67 11.36 16.40
CA ASP A 79 8.13 11.30 16.56
C ASP A 79 8.54 11.76 17.96
#